data_AF-A0A4Y9EPC0-F1
#
_entry.id   AF-A0A4Y9EPC0-F1
#
_cell.length_a   1.000
_cell.length_b   1.000
_cell.length_c   1.000
_cell.angle_alpha   90.00
_cell.angle_beta   90.00
_cell.angle_gamma   90.00
#
_symmetry.space_group_name_H-M   'P 1'
#
loop_
_entity.id
_entity.type
_entity.pdbx_description
1 polymer ?
#
loop_
_entity_poly.entity_id
_entity_poly.type
_entity_poly.pdbx_seq_one_letter_code
_entity_poly.pdbx_strand_id
1 'polypeptide(L)'
;MVCLRRGKEMIDSKGRFGLALGACVVALGFATPASAVAIAGCANTDISPNALACQGFYAGNLLSNNPSDIAAQTTHLAALGFAWDGNWNNVEKISGLSGSHSVDFATMLHGISYVAFHFGNGVGGPGNATAFYKLDAGTATDVIALNYNASSNAVLYSTGTVPEPASWALMIAGFGIVGMGLRRRRSYVTA
;
A
#
# COMPACT_ATOMS: atom_id res chain seq x y z
N MET A 1 -32.83 -88.01 2.03
CA MET A 1 -32.51 -88.84 0.85
C MET A 1 -31.31 -88.22 0.17
N VAL A 2 -30.24 -89.00 0.06
CA VAL A 2 -28.89 -88.62 -0.41
C VAL A 2 -28.86 -88.53 -1.94
N CYS A 3 -28.16 -87.54 -2.50
CA CYS A 3 -27.42 -87.66 -3.78
C CYS A 3 -26.46 -86.44 -3.93
N LEU A 4 -25.17 -86.47 -3.55
CA LEU A 4 -23.94 -87.04 -4.15
C LEU A 4 -23.35 -86.30 -5.39
N ARG A 5 -22.07 -85.87 -5.20
CA ARG A 5 -20.99 -85.58 -6.19
C ARG A 5 -21.11 -84.23 -6.92
N ARG A 6 -20.03 -83.50 -7.27
CA ARG A 6 -18.65 -83.85 -7.69
C ARG A 6 -17.84 -82.53 -7.64
N GLY A 7 -16.59 -82.48 -7.18
CA GLY A 7 -15.37 -82.41 -8.02
C GLY A 7 -15.31 -81.16 -8.93
N LYS A 8 -14.23 -80.43 -9.17
CA LYS A 8 -12.80 -80.52 -8.91
C LYS A 8 -12.24 -79.22 -9.53
N GLU A 9 -11.15 -78.71 -8.99
CA GLU A 9 -10.43 -77.50 -9.42
C GLU A 9 -10.27 -77.35 -10.94
N MET A 10 -10.29 -76.11 -11.43
CA MET A 10 -9.49 -75.71 -12.59
C MET A 10 -9.53 -74.17 -12.81
N ILE A 11 -8.33 -73.55 -12.82
CA ILE A 11 -7.86 -72.42 -13.67
C ILE A 11 -8.68 -71.11 -13.67
N ASP A 12 -8.16 -69.91 -13.87
CA ASP A 12 -6.85 -69.38 -14.24
C ASP A 12 -6.87 -67.90 -13.83
N SER A 13 -5.68 -67.38 -13.58
CA SER A 13 -5.32 -65.98 -13.38
C SER A 13 -6.01 -65.01 -14.34
N LYS A 14 -6.57 -63.92 -13.78
CA LYS A 14 -6.33 -62.53 -14.24
C LYS A 14 -7.19 -61.52 -13.48
N GLY A 15 -6.51 -60.67 -12.71
CA GLY A 15 -6.73 -59.22 -12.88
C GLY A 15 -7.37 -58.45 -11.73
N ARG A 16 -6.56 -57.50 -11.24
CA ARG A 16 -6.92 -56.13 -10.84
C ARG A 16 -7.27 -55.93 -9.36
N PHE A 17 -6.21 -55.72 -8.58
CA PHE A 17 -6.22 -54.90 -7.37
C PHE A 17 -6.80 -53.51 -7.69
N GLY A 18 -7.96 -53.19 -7.12
CA GLY A 18 -8.51 -51.84 -7.11
C GLY A 18 -8.28 -51.22 -5.73
N LEU A 19 -7.26 -50.36 -5.60
CA LEU A 19 -7.04 -49.52 -4.44
C LEU A 19 -7.92 -48.26 -4.60
N ALA A 20 -8.96 -48.12 -3.78
CA ALA A 20 -9.79 -46.92 -3.78
C ALA A 20 -9.10 -45.83 -2.94
N LEU A 21 -8.46 -44.87 -3.61
CA LEU A 21 -7.96 -43.63 -3.00
C LEU A 21 -9.12 -42.63 -2.89
N GLY A 22 -9.58 -42.40 -1.66
CA GLY A 22 -10.51 -41.31 -1.34
C GLY A 22 -9.76 -39.96 -1.35
N ALA A 23 -10.09 -39.10 -2.31
CA ALA A 23 -9.59 -37.72 -2.34
C ALA A 23 -10.53 -36.82 -1.51
N CYS A 24 -10.09 -36.40 -0.32
CA CYS A 24 -10.70 -35.28 0.39
C CYS A 24 -10.29 -33.98 -0.29
N VAL A 25 -11.20 -33.38 -1.06
CA VAL A 25 -11.01 -32.05 -1.62
C VAL A 25 -11.30 -31.03 -0.53
N VAL A 26 -10.25 -30.42 0.02
CA VAL A 26 -10.38 -29.25 0.90
C VAL A 26 -10.61 -28.03 0.02
N ALA A 27 -11.82 -27.49 0.04
CA ALA A 27 -12.15 -26.24 -0.62
C ALA A 27 -11.46 -25.09 0.12
N LEU A 28 -10.31 -24.63 -0.39
CA LEU A 28 -9.73 -23.35 -0.01
C LEU A 28 -10.62 -22.25 -0.60
N GLY A 29 -11.53 -21.73 0.23
CA GLY A 29 -12.25 -20.51 -0.10
C GLY A 29 -11.27 -19.34 -0.13
N PHE A 30 -10.86 -18.93 -1.33
CA PHE A 30 -10.17 -17.66 -1.51
C PHE A 30 -11.16 -16.55 -1.13
N ALA A 31 -10.94 -15.89 0.00
CA ALA A 31 -11.65 -14.65 0.31
C ALA A 31 -11.25 -13.63 -0.76
N THR A 32 -12.15 -13.34 -1.69
CA THR A 32 -11.98 -12.20 -2.60
C THR A 32 -11.91 -10.94 -1.73
N PRO A 33 -10.93 -10.05 -1.94
CA PRO A 33 -10.87 -8.81 -1.18
C PRO A 33 -12.19 -8.07 -1.35
N ALA A 34 -12.75 -7.59 -0.25
CA ALA A 34 -13.89 -6.68 -0.27
C ALA A 34 -13.43 -5.36 -0.89
N SER A 35 -13.50 -5.27 -2.23
CA SER A 35 -13.22 -4.03 -2.95
C SER A 35 -14.37 -3.07 -2.66
N ALA A 36 -14.05 -1.91 -2.09
CA ALA A 36 -15.04 -0.85 -1.93
C ALA A 36 -15.56 -0.41 -3.30
N VAL A 37 -16.84 -0.05 -3.39
CA VAL A 37 -17.47 0.36 -4.65
C VAL A 37 -17.12 1.82 -4.93
N ALA A 38 -16.49 2.11 -6.07
CA ALA A 38 -16.29 3.47 -6.54
C ALA A 38 -17.64 4.08 -6.97
N ILE A 39 -18.01 5.21 -6.37
CA ILE A 39 -19.20 6.00 -6.70
C ILE A 39 -18.93 7.10 -7.73
N ALA A 40 -17.65 7.40 -7.98
CA ALA A 40 -17.18 8.30 -9.04
C ALA A 40 -15.72 7.96 -9.41
N GLY A 41 -15.25 8.47 -10.55
CA GLY A 41 -13.82 8.44 -10.87
C GLY A 41 -13.11 9.64 -10.24
N CYS A 42 -11.93 9.42 -9.66
CA CYS A 42 -11.05 10.50 -9.23
C CYS A 42 -10.28 11.09 -10.43
N ALA A 43 -9.81 12.33 -10.28
CA ALA A 43 -8.95 13.00 -11.24
C ALA A 43 -7.64 13.47 -10.59
N ASN A 44 -6.58 13.54 -11.38
CA ASN A 44 -5.28 14.01 -10.92
C ASN A 44 -5.27 15.49 -10.48
N THR A 45 -6.28 16.25 -10.91
CA THR A 45 -6.49 17.67 -10.57
C THR A 45 -7.35 17.88 -9.32
N ASP A 46 -7.77 16.81 -8.65
CA ASP A 46 -8.60 16.89 -7.45
C ASP A 46 -7.83 17.49 -6.25
N ILE A 47 -6.49 17.43 -6.32
CA ILE A 47 -5.57 17.94 -5.30
C ILE A 47 -4.44 18.76 -5.94
N SER A 48 -3.81 19.63 -5.15
CA SER A 48 -2.59 20.35 -5.51
C SER A 48 -1.52 20.17 -4.42
N PRO A 49 -0.27 19.81 -4.77
CA PRO A 49 0.23 19.55 -6.12
C PRO A 49 -0.50 18.38 -6.80
N ASN A 50 -0.67 18.47 -8.13
CA ASN A 50 -1.47 17.50 -8.88
C ASN A 50 -0.99 16.08 -8.61
N ALA A 51 -1.93 15.17 -8.43
CA ALA A 51 -1.61 13.76 -8.27
C ALA A 51 -0.99 13.21 -9.56
N LEU A 52 -0.06 12.28 -9.41
CA LEU A 52 0.44 11.45 -10.51
C LEU A 52 -0.57 10.38 -10.88
N ALA A 53 -1.24 9.81 -9.88
CA ALA A 53 -2.28 8.83 -10.03
C ALA A 53 -3.25 8.89 -8.85
N CYS A 54 -4.48 8.46 -9.08
CA CYS A 54 -5.49 8.38 -8.05
C CYS A 54 -6.28 7.07 -8.16
N GLN A 55 -6.86 6.65 -7.04
CA GLN A 55 -7.82 5.57 -6.93
C GLN A 55 -8.90 6.08 -6.01
N GLY A 56 -10.15 6.21 -6.44
CA GLY A 56 -11.01 6.94 -5.53
C GLY A 56 -12.46 7.09 -5.84
N PHE A 57 -13.01 7.88 -4.93
CA PHE A 57 -14.40 8.01 -4.57
C PHE A 57 -15.06 6.67 -4.31
N TYR A 58 -14.42 5.86 -3.48
CA TYR A 58 -15.03 4.65 -2.91
C TYR A 58 -16.05 5.02 -1.85
N ALA A 59 -17.23 4.38 -1.86
CA ALA A 59 -18.32 4.69 -0.97
C ALA A 59 -17.92 4.62 0.51
N GLY A 60 -18.24 5.68 1.25
CA GLY A 60 -18.02 5.79 2.69
C GLY A 60 -16.61 6.19 3.10
N ASN A 61 -16.43 6.25 4.43
CA ASN A 61 -15.16 6.56 5.06
C ASN A 61 -14.33 5.30 5.25
N LEU A 62 -13.33 5.12 4.40
CA LEU A 62 -12.38 4.00 4.49
C LEU A 62 -11.16 4.35 5.34
N LEU A 63 -11.07 5.57 5.91
CA LEU A 63 -9.92 6.03 6.69
C LEU A 63 -10.12 5.71 8.17
N SER A 64 -10.18 4.42 8.48
CA SER A 64 -10.43 3.91 9.84
C SER A 64 -9.58 2.67 10.16
N ASN A 65 -9.56 2.28 11.45
CA ASN A 65 -8.88 1.08 11.93
C ASN A 65 -9.75 -0.20 11.84
N ASN A 66 -10.87 -0.14 11.13
CA ASN A 66 -11.74 -1.29 10.93
C ASN A 66 -11.08 -2.28 9.94
N PRO A 67 -11.06 -3.61 10.19
CA PRO A 67 -10.38 -4.56 9.30
C PRO A 67 -10.80 -4.51 7.83
N SER A 68 -12.08 -4.25 7.53
CA SER A 68 -12.54 -4.07 6.14
C SER A 68 -11.92 -2.85 5.47
N ASP A 69 -11.76 -1.78 6.24
CA ASP A 69 -11.27 -0.50 5.75
C ASP A 69 -9.76 -0.58 5.55
N ILE A 70 -9.04 -1.24 6.46
CA ILE A 70 -7.61 -1.56 6.29
C ILE A 70 -7.37 -2.40 5.05
N ALA A 71 -8.22 -3.40 4.79
CA ALA A 71 -8.13 -4.21 3.57
C ALA A 71 -8.39 -3.37 2.31
N ALA A 72 -9.36 -2.46 2.33
CA ALA A 72 -9.64 -1.56 1.22
C ALA A 72 -8.49 -0.56 0.99
N GLN A 73 -7.99 0.09 2.05
CA GLN A 73 -6.84 0.98 2.00
C GLN A 73 -5.61 0.27 1.38
N THR A 74 -5.28 -0.92 1.87
CA THR A 74 -4.15 -1.72 1.37
C THR A 74 -4.33 -2.06 -0.12
N THR A 75 -5.55 -2.44 -0.52
CA THR A 75 -5.87 -2.78 -1.92
C THR A 75 -5.71 -1.57 -2.84
N HIS A 76 -6.26 -0.43 -2.47
CA HIS A 76 -6.25 0.77 -3.32
C HIS A 76 -4.88 1.45 -3.36
N LEU A 77 -4.11 1.39 -2.26
CA LEU A 77 -2.71 1.81 -2.26
C LEU A 77 -1.84 0.89 -3.14
N ALA A 78 -2.07 -0.43 -3.10
CA ALA A 78 -1.36 -1.37 -3.96
C ALA A 78 -1.63 -1.09 -5.44
N ALA A 79 -2.85 -0.70 -5.81
CA ALA A 79 -3.20 -0.28 -7.17
C ALA A 79 -2.46 1.02 -7.61
N LEU A 80 -2.03 1.86 -6.67
CA LEU A 80 -1.16 3.02 -6.92
C LEU A 80 0.33 2.67 -6.93
N GLY A 81 0.68 1.40 -6.70
CA GLY A 81 2.06 0.91 -6.63
C GLY A 81 2.69 1.03 -5.24
N PHE A 82 1.90 1.16 -4.17
CA PHE A 82 2.39 1.18 -2.79
C PHE A 82 1.82 0.02 -1.96
N ALA A 83 2.71 -0.89 -1.56
CA ALA A 83 2.35 -1.99 -0.66
C ALA A 83 2.40 -1.50 0.79
N TRP A 84 1.26 -1.08 1.33
CA TRP A 84 1.13 -0.74 2.75
C TRP A 84 0.98 -2.01 3.60
N ASP A 85 1.55 -2.01 4.81
CA ASP A 85 1.54 -3.15 5.73
C ASP A 85 0.25 -3.28 6.55
N GLY A 86 -0.68 -2.33 6.40
CA GLY A 86 -1.92 -2.28 7.16
C GLY A 86 -1.76 -1.79 8.59
N ASN A 87 -0.57 -1.33 8.99
CA ASN A 87 -0.32 -0.87 10.36
C ASN A 87 -0.87 0.54 10.56
N TRP A 88 -2.14 0.63 10.94
CA TRP A 88 -2.82 1.89 11.22
C TRP A 88 -2.12 2.71 12.31
N ASN A 89 -1.37 2.12 13.24
CA ASN A 89 -0.70 2.90 14.28
C ASN A 89 0.51 3.70 13.76
N ASN A 90 1.03 3.36 12.58
CA ASN A 90 2.22 3.95 11.98
C ASN A 90 1.90 4.84 10.76
N VAL A 91 0.76 5.53 10.79
CA VAL A 91 0.38 6.52 9.77
C VAL A 91 -0.11 7.80 10.43
N GLU A 92 0.17 8.93 9.80
CA GLU A 92 -0.33 10.22 10.26
C GLU A 92 -1.79 10.39 9.81
N LYS A 93 -2.65 10.87 10.72
CA LYS A 93 -4.09 10.99 10.49
C LYS A 93 -4.56 12.36 10.91
N ILE A 94 -5.42 12.95 10.11
CA ILE A 94 -6.11 14.19 10.43
C ILE A 94 -7.61 13.90 10.39
N SER A 95 -8.33 14.33 11.41
CA SER A 95 -9.77 14.16 11.54
C SER A 95 -10.44 15.48 11.86
N GLY A 96 -11.70 15.64 11.46
CA GLY A 96 -12.46 16.86 11.77
C GLY A 96 -12.15 18.02 10.84
N LEU A 97 -11.74 17.75 9.60
CA LEU A 97 -11.38 18.77 8.61
C LEU A 97 -12.54 19.72 8.26
N SER A 98 -13.79 19.34 8.55
CA SER A 98 -14.97 20.23 8.48
C SER A 98 -15.13 20.96 7.13
N GLY A 99 -14.80 20.28 6.03
CA GLY A 99 -14.86 20.83 4.67
C GLY A 99 -13.62 21.60 4.22
N SER A 100 -12.50 21.55 4.97
CA SER A 100 -11.27 22.26 4.61
C SER A 100 -10.80 21.90 3.19
N HIS A 101 -10.43 22.91 2.41
CA HIS A 101 -9.75 22.76 1.12
C HIS A 101 -8.23 22.78 1.24
N SER A 102 -7.70 22.80 2.46
CA SER A 102 -6.26 22.81 2.74
C SER A 102 -5.99 21.84 3.89
N VAL A 103 -5.20 20.80 3.63
CA VAL A 103 -4.84 19.79 4.61
C VAL A 103 -3.36 19.91 4.92
N ASP A 104 -3.06 20.25 6.17
CA ASP A 104 -1.71 20.47 6.67
C ASP A 104 -1.26 19.26 7.50
N PHE A 105 -0.27 18.54 6.99
CA PHE A 105 0.35 17.40 7.67
C PHE A 105 1.50 17.85 8.54
N ALA A 106 1.60 17.32 9.76
CA ALA A 106 2.72 17.57 10.66
C ALA A 106 4.05 17.03 10.07
N THR A 107 3.98 15.98 9.25
CA THR A 107 5.13 15.46 8.51
C THR A 107 5.35 16.26 7.24
N MET A 108 6.56 16.82 7.06
CA MET A 108 6.97 17.40 5.79
C MET A 108 7.03 16.33 4.69
N LEU A 109 6.31 16.54 3.59
CA LEU A 109 6.29 15.64 2.44
C LEU A 109 7.41 15.99 1.47
N HIS A 110 7.97 14.95 0.86
CA HIS A 110 9.09 14.99 -0.07
C HIS A 110 8.93 13.90 -1.11
N GLY A 111 9.29 14.18 -2.37
CA GLY A 111 9.24 13.19 -3.45
C GLY A 111 7.89 12.48 -3.56
N ILE A 112 7.91 11.19 -3.85
CA ILE A 112 6.67 10.41 -3.97
C ILE A 112 6.01 10.22 -2.60
N SER A 113 4.77 10.70 -2.48
CA SER A 113 3.95 10.56 -1.28
C SER A 113 2.60 9.93 -1.59
N TYR A 114 2.08 9.19 -0.61
CA TYR A 114 0.80 8.50 -0.69
C TYR A 114 -0.12 9.02 0.41
N VAL A 115 -1.22 9.64 -0.01
CA VAL A 115 -2.21 10.25 0.87
C VAL A 115 -3.60 9.76 0.52
N ALA A 116 -4.52 9.86 1.47
CA ALA A 116 -5.93 9.65 1.19
C ALA A 116 -6.78 10.70 1.90
N PHE A 117 -7.92 11.00 1.29
CA PHE A 117 -8.89 11.97 1.79
C PHE A 117 -10.28 11.35 1.76
N HIS A 118 -11.01 11.52 2.85
CA HIS A 118 -12.43 11.23 2.93
C HIS A 118 -13.23 12.53 2.81
N PHE A 119 -14.22 12.52 1.94
CA PHE A 119 -15.16 13.60 1.72
C PHE A 119 -16.51 13.20 2.27
N GLY A 120 -17.12 14.09 3.06
CA GLY A 120 -18.47 13.88 3.58
C GLY A 120 -19.55 14.25 2.56
N ASN A 121 -20.82 14.12 2.96
CA ASN A 121 -21.98 14.54 2.16
C ASN A 121 -22.14 16.07 2.02
N GLY A 122 -21.06 16.84 2.21
CA GLY A 122 -21.07 18.30 2.07
C GLY A 122 -21.22 18.74 0.62
N VAL A 123 -21.65 19.98 0.41
CA VAL A 123 -21.71 20.61 -0.92
C VAL A 123 -20.29 20.86 -1.43
N GLY A 124 -20.06 20.65 -2.73
CA GLY A 124 -18.76 20.90 -3.35
C GLY A 124 -17.74 19.76 -3.15
N GLY A 125 -18.23 18.53 -3.06
CA GLY A 125 -17.43 17.31 -3.01
C GLY A 125 -18.06 16.16 -3.80
N PRO A 126 -17.36 15.02 -3.88
CA PRO A 126 -17.81 13.79 -4.57
C PRO A 126 -18.95 13.03 -3.87
N GLY A 127 -19.41 13.50 -2.70
CA GLY A 127 -20.28 12.76 -1.78
C GLY A 127 -19.50 12.01 -0.71
N ASN A 128 -20.20 11.23 0.14
CA ASN A 128 -19.61 10.41 1.20
C ASN A 128 -18.69 9.32 0.62
N ALA A 129 -17.42 9.64 0.42
CA ALA A 129 -16.48 8.78 -0.28
C ALA A 129 -15.02 9.06 0.04
N THR A 130 -14.18 8.03 -0.15
CA THR A 130 -12.74 8.09 0.08
C THR A 130 -11.97 7.98 -1.23
N ALA A 131 -10.94 8.82 -1.38
CA ALA A 131 -10.01 8.76 -2.50
C ALA A 131 -8.57 8.67 -2.00
N PHE A 132 -7.76 7.93 -2.74
CA PHE A 132 -6.35 7.67 -2.51
C PHE A 132 -5.54 8.29 -3.65
N TYR A 133 -4.44 8.94 -3.32
CA TYR A 133 -3.62 9.68 -4.26
C TYR A 133 -2.15 9.33 -4.09
N LYS A 134 -1.48 9.23 -5.23
CA LYS A 134 -0.03 9.25 -5.34
C LYS A 134 0.35 10.59 -5.94
N LEU A 135 1.19 11.36 -5.25
CA LEU A 135 1.67 12.66 -5.72
C LEU A 135 3.19 12.75 -5.60
N ASP A 136 3.77 13.72 -6.29
CA ASP A 136 5.14 14.17 -6.06
C ASP A 136 5.10 15.48 -5.26
N ALA A 137 5.48 15.42 -3.99
CA ALA A 137 5.58 16.54 -3.08
C ALA A 137 6.81 17.44 -3.37
N GLY A 138 7.64 17.06 -4.35
CA GLY A 138 8.83 17.80 -4.73
C GLY A 138 9.86 17.84 -3.61
N THR A 139 10.44 19.02 -3.38
CA THR A 139 11.53 19.19 -2.41
C THR A 139 11.06 19.36 -0.98
N ALA A 140 9.86 19.88 -0.74
CA ALA A 140 9.26 20.08 0.59
C ALA A 140 7.85 20.67 0.43
N THR A 141 6.83 20.01 0.96
CA THR A 141 5.52 20.60 1.25
C THR A 141 4.84 19.83 2.37
N ASP A 142 4.14 20.50 3.25
CA ASP A 142 3.31 19.94 4.32
C ASP A 142 1.81 20.12 4.04
N VAL A 143 1.47 20.99 3.08
CA VAL A 143 0.10 21.38 2.77
C VAL A 143 -0.35 20.82 1.41
N ILE A 144 -1.44 20.06 1.43
CA ILE A 144 -2.15 19.62 0.23
C ILE A 144 -3.45 20.41 0.09
N ALA A 145 -3.59 21.14 -1.01
CA ALA A 145 -4.85 21.79 -1.34
C ALA A 145 -5.80 20.81 -2.03
N LEU A 146 -7.09 20.88 -1.72
CA LEU A 146 -8.14 20.06 -2.29
C LEU A 146 -9.05 20.93 -3.14
N ASN A 147 -9.44 20.46 -4.33
CA ASN A 147 -10.41 21.15 -5.18
C ASN A 147 -11.87 20.92 -4.73
N TYR A 148 -12.06 20.56 -3.46
CA TYR A 148 -13.34 20.22 -2.85
C TYR A 148 -13.45 20.86 -1.47
N ASN A 149 -14.67 21.26 -1.11
CA ASN A 149 -14.99 21.88 0.19
C ASN A 149 -15.77 20.91 1.10
N ALA A 150 -15.42 19.62 1.05
CA ALA A 150 -16.16 18.56 1.73
C ALA A 150 -15.27 17.58 2.50
N SER A 151 -13.97 17.87 2.65
CA SER A 151 -13.05 16.96 3.36
C SER A 151 -13.44 16.78 4.83
N SER A 152 -13.14 15.62 5.39
CA SER A 152 -13.45 15.30 6.80
C SER A 152 -12.36 14.50 7.49
N ASN A 153 -11.67 13.62 6.75
CA ASN A 153 -10.50 12.90 7.24
C ASN A 153 -9.40 12.90 6.17
N ALA A 154 -8.15 12.85 6.61
CA ALA A 154 -7.00 12.63 5.76
C ALA A 154 -6.01 11.67 6.43
N VAL A 155 -5.26 10.94 5.62
CA VAL A 155 -4.19 10.05 6.07
C VAL A 155 -2.98 10.22 5.16
N LEU A 156 -1.79 10.31 5.77
CA LEU A 156 -0.51 10.21 5.08
C LEU A 156 0.10 8.84 5.39
N TYR A 157 0.26 8.01 4.36
CA TYR A 157 0.77 6.65 4.50
C TYR A 157 2.28 6.56 4.35
N SER A 158 2.84 7.36 3.45
CA SER A 158 4.28 7.36 3.17
C SER A 158 4.65 8.64 2.42
N THR A 159 5.89 9.06 2.63
CA THR A 159 6.53 10.13 1.89
C THR A 159 7.97 9.73 1.57
N GLY A 160 8.55 10.31 0.52
CA GLY A 160 9.92 10.06 0.11
C GLY A 160 10.92 10.33 1.24
N THR A 161 11.93 9.46 1.33
CA THR A 161 13.02 9.62 2.30
C THR A 161 14.02 10.63 1.78
N VAL A 162 14.31 11.67 2.55
CA VAL A 162 15.46 12.54 2.31
C VAL A 162 16.73 11.69 2.48
N PRO A 163 17.69 11.73 1.53
CA PRO A 163 18.96 11.01 1.68
C PRO A 163 19.59 11.37 3.02
N GLU A 164 19.76 10.36 3.87
CA GLU A 164 20.03 10.59 5.29
C GLU A 164 21.25 11.50 5.51
N PRO A 165 21.27 12.31 6.60
CA PRO A 165 22.38 13.20 6.94
C PRO A 165 23.74 12.49 6.97
N ALA A 166 23.74 11.19 7.30
CA ALA A 166 24.93 10.35 7.25
C ALA A 166 25.56 10.30 5.86
N SER A 167 24.77 10.25 4.78
CA SER A 167 25.30 10.21 3.41
C SER A 167 26.05 11.50 3.07
N TRP A 168 25.49 12.66 3.45
CA TRP A 168 26.14 13.96 3.26
C TRP A 168 27.36 14.11 4.16
N ALA A 169 27.27 13.65 5.41
CA ALA A 169 28.39 13.67 6.35
C ALA A 169 29.54 12.76 5.89
N LEU A 170 29.25 11.57 5.34
CA LEU A 170 30.25 10.65 4.79
C LEU A 170 30.89 11.22 3.52
N MET A 171 30.13 11.88 2.66
CA MET A 171 30.67 12.58 1.50
C MET A 171 31.64 13.71 1.93
N ILE A 172 31.22 14.53 2.89
CA ILE A 172 32.06 15.61 3.44
C ILE A 172 33.30 15.04 4.13
N ALA A 173 33.14 13.98 4.93
CA ALA A 173 34.25 13.30 5.59
C ALA A 173 35.23 12.71 4.57
N GLY A 174 34.75 12.07 3.50
CA GLY A 174 35.56 11.57 2.41
C GLY A 174 36.40 12.66 1.75
N PHE A 175 35.78 13.79 1.38
CA PHE A 175 36.50 14.95 0.84
C PHE A 175 37.48 15.55 1.85
N GLY A 176 37.10 15.61 3.13
CA GLY A 176 37.95 16.09 4.22
C GLY A 176 39.22 15.25 4.40
N ILE A 177 39.08 13.92 4.37
CA ILE A 177 40.21 12.99 4.50
C ILE A 177 41.17 13.13 3.30
N VAL A 178 40.64 13.18 2.07
CA VAL A 178 41.47 13.38 0.86
C VAL A 178 42.19 14.73 0.92
N GLY A 179 41.48 15.80 1.27
CA GLY A 179 42.06 17.14 1.43
C GLY A 179 43.15 17.20 2.50
N MET A 180 42.95 16.52 3.63
CA MET A 180 43.95 16.41 4.69
C MET A 180 45.19 15.65 4.21
N GLY A 181 45.00 14.55 3.46
CA GLY A 181 46.09 13.77 2.86
C GLY A 181 46.96 14.60 1.91
N LEU A 182 46.36 15.47 1.10
CA LEU A 182 47.09 16.39 0.21
C LEU A 182 47.89 17.46 0.97
N ARG A 183 47.31 18.04 2.05
CA ARG A 183 48.00 19.04 2.87
C ARG A 183 49.20 18.46 3.62
N ARG A 184 49.12 17.20 4.04
CA ARG A 184 50.17 16.52 4.81
C ARG A 184 51.42 16.18 3.99
N ARG A 185 51.34 16.17 2.64
CA ARG A 185 52.48 15.92 1.74
C ARG A 185 53.33 17.15 1.42
N ARG A 186 52.93 18.35 1.86
CA ARG A 186 53.78 19.55 1.77
C ARG A 186 54.72 19.60 2.96
N SER A 187 55.79 18.81 2.91
CA SER A 187 56.93 18.97 3.79
C SER A 187 58.21 18.85 2.97
N TYR A 188 58.95 19.96 2.95
CA TYR A 188 60.33 20.16 2.48
C TYR A 188 60.57 20.35 0.96
N VAL A 189 60.60 21.63 0.55
CA VAL A 189 61.63 22.12 -0.39
C VAL A 189 62.51 23.06 0.44
N THR A 190 63.66 22.55 0.88
CA THR A 190 64.74 23.34 1.48
C THR A 190 65.64 23.82 0.34
N ALA A 191 65.86 25.13 0.25
CA ALA A 191 66.80 25.77 -0.67
C ALA A 191 68.20 25.84 -0.05
#